data_AF-A0A7X2MIK9-F1
#
_entry.id   AF-A0A7X2MIK9-F1
#
_cell.length_a   1.000
_cell.length_b   1.000
_cell.length_c   1.000
_cell.angle_alpha   90.00
_cell.angle_beta   90.00
_cell.angle_gamma   90.00
#
_symmetry.space_group_name_H-M   'P 1'
#
loop_
_entity.id
_entity.type
_entity.pdbx_description
1 polymer ?
#
loop_
_entity_poly.entity_id
_entity_poly.type
_entity_poly.pdbx_seq_one_letter_code
_entity_poly.pdbx_strand_id
1 'polypeptide(L)'
;MKNNAVCYYVPDSKDYQPVFISINLRNKSFKERQFTENPNLRIIDGQLCISPSFYHFPDTSKAPFIVEVVLQSKSKSNHPRSFVTGFEMINGKARDVSLTTREYHVPATAR
;
A
#
# COMPACT_ATOMS: atom_id res chain seq x y z
N MET A 1 3.28 -6.09 -11.91
CA MET A 1 1.99 -6.79 -11.71
C MET A 1 2.18 -8.28 -11.90
N LYS A 2 1.46 -9.10 -11.14
CA LYS A 2 1.43 -10.57 -11.25
C LYS A 2 -0.02 -11.02 -11.20
N ASN A 3 -0.53 -11.70 -12.23
CA ASN A 3 -1.93 -12.16 -12.32
C ASN A 3 -2.97 -11.05 -12.02
N ASN A 4 -2.83 -9.88 -12.65
CA ASN A 4 -3.66 -8.69 -12.41
C ASN A 4 -3.60 -8.11 -10.99
N ALA A 5 -2.69 -8.58 -10.14
CA ALA A 5 -2.41 -7.99 -8.84
C ALA A 5 -1.21 -7.04 -8.91
N VAL A 6 -1.27 -5.96 -8.13
CA VAL A 6 -0.13 -5.09 -7.86
C VAL A 6 0.60 -5.65 -6.64
N CYS A 7 1.88 -6.00 -6.80
CA CYS A 7 2.65 -6.69 -5.77
C CYS A 7 3.88 -5.88 -5.35
N TYR A 8 4.16 -5.88 -4.06
CA TYR A 8 5.32 -5.22 -3.46
C TYR A 8 6.16 -6.23 -2.72
N TYR A 9 7.47 -6.13 -2.90
CA TYR A 9 8.42 -6.91 -2.12
C TYR A 9 8.49 -6.36 -0.69
N VAL A 10 8.36 -7.24 0.29
CA VAL A 10 8.53 -6.93 1.71
C VAL A 10 9.79 -7.66 2.18
N PRO A 11 10.92 -6.95 2.35
CA PRO A 11 12.14 -7.58 2.86
C PRO A 11 11.89 -8.09 4.28
N ASP A 12 12.51 -9.23 4.63
CA ASP A 12 12.42 -9.85 5.95
C ASP A 12 10.98 -10.00 6.46
N SER A 13 10.06 -10.43 5.58
CA SER A 13 8.63 -10.45 5.86
C SER A 13 8.17 -11.48 6.89
N LYS A 14 9.05 -12.41 7.28
CA LYS A 14 8.85 -13.56 8.20
C LYS A 14 7.43 -13.67 8.77
N ASP A 15 7.17 -12.97 9.87
CA ASP A 15 5.92 -13.03 10.64
C ASP A 15 5.11 -11.74 10.59
N TYR A 16 5.43 -10.84 9.65
CA TYR A 16 4.68 -9.61 9.43
C TYR A 16 3.37 -9.88 8.69
N GLN A 17 2.32 -9.16 9.10
CA GLN A 17 1.00 -9.16 8.47
C GLN A 17 0.50 -7.73 8.30
N PRO A 18 -0.21 -7.41 7.21
CA PRO A 18 -0.81 -6.10 7.04
C PRO A 18 -1.94 -5.92 8.05
N VAL A 19 -1.88 -4.82 8.80
CA VAL A 19 -2.91 -4.42 9.78
C VAL A 19 -3.62 -3.15 9.35
N PHE A 20 -3.06 -2.41 8.38
CA PHE A 20 -3.65 -1.23 7.81
C PHE A 20 -3.22 -1.09 6.35
N ILE A 21 -4.15 -0.69 5.49
CA ILE A 21 -3.86 -0.26 4.13
C ILE A 21 -4.74 0.92 3.73
N SER A 22 -4.14 1.88 3.05
CA SER A 22 -4.80 3.04 2.45
C SER A 22 -4.48 3.04 0.95
N ILE A 23 -5.51 3.10 0.10
CA ILE A 23 -5.38 3.13 -1.36
C ILE A 23 -6.15 4.34 -1.87
N ASN A 24 -5.44 5.38 -2.30
CA ASN A 24 -6.06 6.64 -2.66
C ASN A 24 -5.39 7.27 -3.87
N LEU A 25 -6.15 7.97 -4.72
CA LEU A 25 -5.54 8.83 -5.73
C LEU A 25 -4.74 9.96 -5.05
N ARG A 26 -3.61 10.34 -5.65
CA ARG A 26 -2.78 11.46 -5.23
C ARG A 26 -3.62 12.73 -5.10
N ASN A 27 -3.32 13.55 -4.09
CA ASN A 27 -4.03 14.78 -3.73
C ASN A 27 -5.48 14.60 -3.25
N LYS A 28 -5.95 13.37 -3.02
CA LYS A 28 -7.24 13.14 -2.36
C LYS A 28 -7.22 13.72 -0.94
N SER A 29 -8.23 14.52 -0.61
CA SER A 29 -8.29 15.22 0.68
C SER A 29 -8.40 14.21 1.82
N PHE A 30 -7.90 14.57 3.01
CA PHE A 30 -7.86 13.64 4.15
C PHE A 30 -9.23 13.06 4.51
N LYS A 31 -10.30 13.87 4.43
CA LYS A 31 -11.67 13.46 4.72
C LYS A 31 -12.25 12.44 3.74
N GLU A 32 -11.68 12.36 2.54
CA GLU A 32 -12.15 11.46 1.47
C GLU A 32 -11.27 10.21 1.35
N ARG A 33 -10.16 10.14 2.08
CA ARG A 33 -9.26 8.99 2.03
C ARG A 33 -9.96 7.76 2.56
N GLN A 34 -9.85 6.68 1.81
CA GLN A 34 -10.31 5.37 2.23
C GLN A 34 -9.15 4.62 2.86
N PHE A 35 -9.44 4.00 4.00
CA PHE A 35 -8.52 3.15 4.74
C PHE A 35 -9.24 1.86 5.13
N THR A 36 -8.48 0.77 5.21
CA THR A 36 -8.95 -0.54 5.61
C THR A 36 -8.07 -1.03 6.75
N GLU A 37 -8.68 -1.19 7.92
CA GLU A 37 -8.06 -1.84 9.07
C GLU A 37 -8.20 -3.36 8.96
N ASN A 38 -7.19 -4.08 9.42
CA ASN A 38 -7.10 -5.55 9.35
C ASN A 38 -7.50 -6.11 7.98
N PRO A 39 -6.87 -5.64 6.88
CA PRO A 39 -7.24 -6.06 5.53
C PRO A 39 -7.09 -7.57 5.39
N ASN A 40 -7.98 -8.22 4.64
CA ASN A 40 -7.84 -9.63 4.25
C ASN A 40 -6.78 -9.80 3.15
N LEU A 41 -5.56 -9.36 3.47
CA LEU A 41 -4.35 -9.47 2.66
C LEU A 41 -3.30 -10.21 3.47
N ARG A 42 -2.40 -10.92 2.78
CA ARG A 42 -1.30 -11.65 3.40
C ARG A 42 -0.03 -11.40 2.63
N ILE A 43 1.09 -11.52 3.33
CA ILE A 43 2.39 -11.61 2.69
C ILE A 43 2.65 -13.08 2.38
N ILE A 44 2.88 -13.39 1.11
CA ILE A 44 3.16 -14.74 0.62
C ILE A 44 4.47 -14.66 -0.17
N ASP A 45 5.43 -15.53 0.14
CA ASP A 45 6.76 -15.57 -0.50
C ASP A 45 7.46 -14.19 -0.57
N GLY A 46 7.39 -13.44 0.55
CA GLY A 46 7.99 -12.11 0.64
C GLY A 46 7.27 -11.01 -0.13
N GLN A 47 6.04 -11.27 -0.63
CA GLN A 47 5.29 -10.31 -1.43
C GLN A 47 3.91 -10.01 -0.82
N LEU A 48 3.56 -8.73 -0.76
CA LEU A 48 2.20 -8.27 -0.54
C LEU A 48 1.57 -7.96 -1.89
N CYS A 49 0.53 -8.71 -2.26
CA CYS A 49 -0.19 -8.50 -3.52
C CYS A 49 -1.61 -7.99 -3.27
N ILE A 50 -1.97 -6.89 -3.92
CA ILE A 50 -3.32 -6.33 -3.94
C ILE A 50 -4.04 -6.91 -5.16
N SER A 51 -4.84 -7.95 -4.93
CA SER A 51 -5.63 -8.60 -5.98
C SER A 51 -6.92 -7.82 -6.30
N PRO A 52 -7.52 -8.03 -7.49
CA PRO A 52 -8.81 -7.44 -7.84
C PRO A 52 -9.96 -7.79 -6.88
N SER A 53 -9.85 -8.90 -6.14
CA SER A 53 -10.81 -9.28 -5.10
C SER A 53 -10.74 -8.41 -3.85
N PHE A 54 -9.61 -7.72 -3.62
CA PHE A 54 -9.45 -6.76 -2.54
C PHE A 54 -9.70 -5.33 -3.03
N TYR A 55 -9.06 -4.94 -4.13
CA TYR A 55 -9.24 -3.63 -4.75
C TYR A 55 -9.09 -3.73 -6.27
N HIS A 56 -10.13 -3.30 -7.00
CA HIS A 56 -10.11 -3.29 -8.45
C HIS A 56 -9.55 -1.96 -8.98
N PHE A 57 -8.28 -1.98 -9.41
CA PHE A 57 -7.68 -0.83 -10.08
C PHE A 57 -8.25 -0.64 -11.49
N PRO A 58 -8.48 0.61 -11.94
CA PRO A 58 -8.88 0.86 -13.32
C PRO A 58 -7.73 0.53 -14.29
N ASP A 59 -8.05 0.22 -15.54
CA ASP A 59 -7.03 -0.01 -16.58
C ASP A 59 -6.14 1.21 -16.80
N THR A 60 -6.74 2.40 -16.78
CA THR A 60 -6.02 3.67 -16.85
C THR A 60 -6.52 4.61 -15.75
N SER A 61 -5.61 5.06 -14.90
CA SER A 61 -5.93 5.94 -13.76
C SER A 61 -5.86 7.42 -14.16
N LYS A 62 -6.75 8.25 -13.60
CA LYS A 62 -6.77 9.70 -13.83
C LYS A 62 -5.66 10.46 -13.08
N ALA A 63 -5.07 9.83 -12.06
CA ALA A 63 -3.94 10.32 -11.27
C ALA A 63 -3.24 9.10 -10.64
N PRO A 64 -1.99 9.24 -10.16
CA PRO A 64 -1.32 8.15 -9.47
C PRO A 64 -2.08 7.73 -8.20
N PHE A 65 -2.07 6.45 -7.90
CA PHE A 65 -2.42 5.91 -6.60
C PHE A 65 -1.25 6.04 -5.64
N ILE A 66 -1.54 6.46 -4.42
CA ILE A 66 -0.66 6.44 -3.27
C ILE A 66 -1.20 5.35 -2.35
N VAL A 67 -0.37 4.33 -2.13
CA VAL A 67 -0.68 3.20 -1.28
C VAL A 67 0.21 3.24 -0.05
N GLU A 68 -0.41 3.29 1.11
CA GLU A 68 0.26 3.21 2.40
C GLU A 68 -0.14 1.91 3.09
N VAL A 69 0.84 1.20 3.63
CA VAL A 69 0.64 -0.06 4.33
C VAL A 69 1.34 -0.01 5.67
N VAL A 70 0.65 -0.45 6.73
CA VAL A 70 1.26 -0.75 8.03
C VAL A 70 1.25 -2.26 8.23
N LEU A 71 2.41 -2.78 8.58
CA LEU A 71 2.67 -4.17 8.89
C LEU A 71 2.97 -4.31 10.38
N GLN A 72 2.36 -5.32 11.00
CA GLN A 72 2.67 -5.72 12.36
C GLN A 72 3.22 -7.13 12.36
N SER A 73 4.26 -7.35 13.13
CA SER A 73 4.81 -8.68 13.36
C SER A 73 3.94 -9.43 14.37
N LYS A 74 3.78 -10.75 14.18
CA LYS A 74 3.15 -11.62 15.19
C LYS A 74 4.00 -11.72 16.45
N SER A 75 5.32 -11.65 16.33
CA SER A 75 6.21 -11.48 17.47
C SER A 75 6.11 -10.06 18.03
N LYS A 76 5.85 -9.95 19.33
CA LYS A 76 5.78 -8.68 20.07
C LYS A 76 7.15 -7.98 20.20
N SER A 77 8.25 -8.69 19.94
CA SER A 77 9.61 -8.13 20.01
C SER A 77 9.96 -7.24 18.82
N ASN A 78 9.25 -7.39 17.70
CA ASN A 78 9.55 -6.68 16.47
C ASN A 78 8.68 -5.42 16.36
N HIS A 79 9.29 -4.31 15.96
CA HIS A 79 8.57 -3.06 15.75
C HIS A 79 7.63 -3.14 14.53
N PRO A 80 6.48 -2.43 14.55
CA PRO A 80 5.69 -2.21 13.35
C PRO A 80 6.52 -1.58 12.24
N ARG A 81 6.17 -1.91 11.00
CA ARG A 81 6.80 -1.35 9.80
C ARG A 81 5.73 -0.69 8.95
N SER A 82 6.10 0.36 8.25
CA SER A 82 5.23 0.94 7.23
C SER A 82 6.01 1.23 5.97
N PHE A 83 5.29 1.30 4.85
CA PHE A 83 5.83 1.82 3.61
C PHE A 83 4.74 2.55 2.84
N VAL A 84 5.18 3.49 2.03
CA VAL A 84 4.35 4.23 1.07
C VAL A 84 4.91 3.95 -0.31
N THR A 85 4.03 3.73 -1.27
CA THR A 85 4.39 3.54 -2.68
C THR A 85 3.40 4.27 -3.58
N GLY A 86 3.89 4.68 -4.74
CA GLY A 86 3.14 5.46 -5.72
C GLY A 86 3.19 4.77 -7.07
N PHE A 87 2.05 4.60 -7.71
CA PHE A 87 2.00 4.10 -9.09
C PHE A 87 0.79 4.64 -9.85
N GLU A 88 0.87 4.68 -11.16
CA GLU A 88 -0.26 4.93 -12.05
C GLU A 88 -0.60 3.69 -12.85
N MET A 89 -1.88 3.53 -13.19
CA MET A 89 -2.33 2.50 -14.11
C MET A 89 -2.34 3.07 -15.52
N ILE A 90 -1.67 2.39 -16.44
CA ILE A 90 -1.66 2.73 -17.87
C ILE A 90 -1.90 1.45 -18.66
N ASN A 91 -3.04 1.35 -19.34
CA ASN A 91 -3.41 0.21 -20.17
C ASN A 91 -3.28 -1.13 -19.42
N GLY A 92 -3.85 -1.19 -18.22
CA GLY A 92 -3.85 -2.37 -17.35
C GLY A 92 -2.51 -2.67 -16.69
N LYS A 93 -1.52 -1.78 -16.77
CA LYS A 93 -0.19 -1.96 -16.17
C LYS A 93 0.10 -0.88 -15.13
N ALA A 94 0.48 -1.31 -13.93
CA ALA A 94 1.04 -0.42 -12.91
C ALA A 94 2.44 0.06 -13.31
N ARG A 95 2.66 1.37 -13.24
CA ARG A 95 3.94 2.06 -13.44
C ARG A 95 4.27 2.86 -12.20
N ASP A 96 5.41 2.60 -11.60
CA ASP A 96 5.85 3.33 -10.41
C ASP A 96 6.00 4.82 -10.73
N VAL A 97 5.59 5.65 -9.79
CA VAL A 97 5.80 7.10 -9.84
C VAL A 97 6.59 7.54 -8.62
N SER A 98 7.40 8.58 -8.78
CA SER A 98 8.06 9.18 -7.63
C SER A 98 7.02 9.74 -6.65
N LEU A 99 7.19 9.42 -5.38
CA LEU A 99 6.43 10.04 -4.31
C LEU A 99 6.94 11.47 -4.05
N THR A 100 6.06 12.31 -3.53
CA THR A 100 6.36 13.68 -3.14
C THR A 100 6.80 13.75 -1.68
N THR A 101 7.43 14.86 -1.27
CA THR A 101 7.82 15.08 0.13
C THR A 101 6.64 14.99 1.11
N ARG A 102 5.43 15.36 0.68
CA ARG A 102 4.19 15.25 1.46
C ARG A 102 3.73 13.81 1.68
N GLU A 103 4.17 12.88 0.83
CA GLU A 103 3.80 11.46 0.88
C GLU A 103 4.81 10.64 1.69
N TYR A 104 6.07 11.08 1.76
CA TYR A 104 7.09 10.49 2.63
C TYR A 104 7.06 11.02 4.07
N HIS A 105 6.68 12.28 4.26
CA HIS A 105 6.49 12.86 5.59
C HIS A 105 5.06 12.60 6.08
N VAL A 106 4.81 11.40 6.60
CA VAL A 106 3.74 11.25 7.60
C VAL A 106 4.12 12.17 8.78
N PRO A 107 3.21 13.01 9.31
CA PRO A 107 3.56 13.99 10.33
C PRO A 107 4.23 13.31 11.53
N ALA A 108 5.30 13.91 12.03
CA ALA A 108 5.82 13.58 13.34
C ALA A 108 4.67 13.71 14.35
N THR A 109 4.33 12.59 15.00
CA THR A 109 3.67 12.49 16.31
C THR A 109 2.84 13.71 16.73
N ALA A 110 1.51 13.58 16.71
CA ALA A 110 0.68 14.36 17.62
C ALA A 110 1.22 14.16 19.04
N ARG A 111 1.68 15.26 19.65
CA ARG A 111 2.01 15.32 21.08
C ARG A 111 0.76 15.18 21.92
#